data_AF-A0A2K5PUE4-F1
#
_entry.id   AF-A0A2K5PUE4-F1
#
_cell.length_a   1.000
_cell.length_b   1.000
_cell.length_c   1.000
_cell.angle_alpha   90.00
_cell.angle_beta   90.00
_cell.angle_gamma   90.00
#
_symmetry.space_group_name_H-M   'P 1'
#
loop_
_entity.id
_entity.type
_entity.pdbx_description
1 polymer ?
#
loop_
_entity_poly.entity_id
_entity_poly.type
_entity_poly.pdbx_seq_one_letter_code
_entity_poly.pdbx_strand_id
1 'polypeptide(L)'
;MTERCIESLIAVFQRYAGKDGYNYTLSKTEFLSFMNTELAAFTKNQKDPGVLDHMMKKLDINSDGQLDFSEFLNLIGGLAMACHDSFLKAVPSQKRT
;
A
#
# COMPACT_ATOMS: atom_id res chain seq x y z
N MET A 1 -13.35 -4.73 -16.63
CA MET A 1 -13.36 -4.07 -15.30
C MET A 1 -12.08 -4.36 -14.54
N THR A 2 -11.71 -5.64 -14.36
CA THR A 2 -10.48 -6.05 -13.68
C THR A 2 -9.21 -5.46 -14.31
N GLU A 3 -9.09 -5.50 -15.64
CA GLU A 3 -7.97 -4.90 -16.38
C GLU A 3 -7.80 -3.41 -16.04
N ARG A 4 -8.89 -2.64 -16.00
CA ARG A 4 -8.86 -1.22 -15.63
C ARG A 4 -8.40 -0.99 -14.18
N CYS A 5 -8.71 -1.90 -13.26
CA CYS A 5 -8.22 -1.81 -11.88
C CYS A 5 -6.71 -2.04 -11.83
N ILE A 6 -6.21 -3.01 -12.61
CA ILE A 6 -4.77 -3.29 -12.73
C ILE A 6 -4.05 -2.07 -13.34
N GLU A 7 -4.58 -1.52 -14.44
CA GLU A 7 -4.07 -0.29 -15.06
C GLU A 7 -4.05 0.88 -14.07
N SER A 8 -5.09 1.02 -13.24
CA SER A 8 -5.16 2.07 -12.22
C SER A 8 -4.08 1.90 -11.15
N LEU A 9 -3.80 0.67 -10.69
CA LEU A 9 -2.73 0.41 -9.72
C LEU A 9 -1.35 0.74 -10.30
N ILE A 10 -1.11 0.36 -11.56
CA ILE A 10 0.13 0.68 -12.28
C ILE A 10 0.28 2.20 -12.41
N ALA A 11 -0.78 2.89 -12.83
CA ALA A 11 -0.77 4.34 -13.00
C ALA A 11 -0.50 5.07 -11.68
N VAL A 12 -1.09 4.61 -10.57
CA VAL A 12 -0.80 5.16 -9.24
C VAL A 12 0.65 4.94 -8.87
N PHE A 13 1.20 3.74 -9.02
CA PHE A 13 2.62 3.49 -8.73
C PHE A 13 3.53 4.41 -9.55
N GLN A 14 3.33 4.47 -10.87
CA GLN A 14 4.12 5.30 -11.79
C GLN A 14 3.95 6.81 -11.55
N ARG A 15 2.83 7.24 -10.96
CA ARG A 15 2.62 8.64 -10.57
C ARG A 15 3.57 9.08 -9.45
N TYR A 16 4.04 8.15 -8.61
CA TYR A 16 4.92 8.46 -7.49
C TYR A 16 6.37 8.03 -7.74
N ALA A 17 6.58 6.92 -8.44
CA ALA A 17 7.90 6.37 -8.72
C ALA A 17 8.75 7.27 -9.63
N GLY A 18 10.06 7.33 -9.32
CA GLY A 18 11.07 7.97 -10.17
C GLY A 18 11.05 9.50 -10.25
N LYS A 19 10.32 10.18 -9.37
CA LYS A 19 10.44 11.63 -9.18
C LYS A 19 11.82 12.03 -8.66
N ASP A 20 12.46 11.16 -7.90
CA ASP A 20 13.76 11.39 -7.27
C ASP A 20 14.93 10.88 -8.13
N GLY A 21 14.68 10.48 -9.38
CA GLY A 21 15.70 10.04 -10.35
C GLY A 21 15.95 8.53 -10.40
N TYR A 22 15.32 7.74 -9.53
CA TYR A 22 15.32 6.28 -9.61
C TYR A 22 14.16 5.79 -10.47
N ASN A 23 14.43 5.62 -11.76
CA ASN A 23 13.41 5.15 -12.69
C ASN A 23 12.90 3.78 -12.22
N TYR A 24 11.58 3.65 -12.07
CA TYR A 24 10.81 2.42 -11.82
C TYR A 24 10.65 1.94 -10.36
N THR A 25 11.17 2.65 -9.37
CA THR A 25 10.99 2.31 -7.94
C THR A 25 10.42 3.48 -7.15
N LEU A 26 9.88 3.20 -5.95
CA LEU A 26 9.54 4.21 -4.96
C LEU A 26 10.69 4.36 -3.96
N SER A 27 11.28 5.56 -3.93
CA SER A 27 12.14 5.97 -2.83
C SER A 27 11.34 6.02 -1.51
N LYS A 28 12.04 6.05 -0.38
CA LYS A 28 11.40 6.28 0.93
C LYS A 28 10.55 7.56 0.93
N THR A 29 11.01 8.64 0.30
CA THR A 29 10.29 9.91 0.23
C THR A 29 9.04 9.81 -0.63
N GLU A 30 9.15 9.14 -1.78
CA GLU A 30 8.03 8.91 -2.69
C GLU A 30 6.96 8.01 -2.06
N PHE A 31 7.39 6.96 -1.36
CA PHE A 31 6.50 6.09 -0.59
C PHE A 31 5.74 6.86 0.50
N LEU A 32 6.42 7.74 1.24
CA LEU A 32 5.76 8.62 2.22
C LEU A 32 4.74 9.56 1.56
N SER A 33 5.07 10.12 0.39
CA SER A 33 4.14 10.96 -0.36
C SER A 33 2.90 10.20 -0.81
N PHE A 34 3.08 8.97 -1.32
CA PHE A 34 2.00 8.07 -1.68
C PHE A 34 1.08 7.78 -0.49
N MET A 35 1.65 7.34 0.64
CA MET A 35 0.90 6.98 1.85
C MET A 35 0.08 8.15 2.39
N ASN A 36 0.64 9.35 2.39
CA ASN A 36 -0.05 10.54 2.90
C ASN A 36 -1.11 11.10 1.96
N THR A 37 -1.07 10.74 0.67
CA THR A 37 -2.02 11.24 -0.32
C THR A 37 -3.11 10.22 -0.60
N GLU A 38 -2.74 9.05 -1.11
CA GLU A 38 -3.68 8.01 -1.56
C GLU A 38 -4.23 7.21 -0.38
N LEU A 39 -3.46 7.05 0.70
CA LEU A 39 -3.82 6.29 1.89
C LEU A 39 -3.87 7.15 3.16
N ALA A 40 -4.23 8.43 3.02
CA ALA A 40 -4.22 9.41 4.10
C ALA A 40 -5.02 8.98 5.34
N ALA A 41 -6.08 8.20 5.18
CA ALA A 41 -6.86 7.66 6.31
C ALA A 41 -6.03 6.70 7.19
N PHE A 42 -5.08 6.00 6.61
CA PHE A 42 -4.15 5.11 7.31
C PHE A 42 -3.08 5.91 8.06
N THR A 43 -2.55 6.97 7.46
CA THR A 43 -1.48 7.77 8.08
C THR A 43 -1.98 8.77 9.12
N LYS A 44 -3.16 9.38 8.93
CA LYS A 44 -3.72 10.39 9.86
C LYS A 44 -4.01 9.87 11.26
N ASN A 45 -4.30 8.58 11.39
CA ASN A 45 -4.60 7.97 12.69
C ASN A 45 -3.36 7.36 13.36
N GLN A 46 -2.20 7.44 12.69
CA GLN A 46 -0.97 6.87 13.22
C GLN A 46 -0.29 7.83 14.19
N LYS A 47 -0.02 7.35 15.41
CA LYS A 47 0.64 8.13 16.46
C LYS A 47 2.13 7.87 16.54
N ASP A 48 2.60 6.76 15.98
CA ASP A 48 4.00 6.40 15.93
C ASP A 48 4.65 6.94 14.64
N PRO A 49 5.57 7.93 14.73
CA PRO A 49 6.29 8.42 13.56
C PRO A 49 7.18 7.35 12.90
N GLY A 50 7.55 6.29 13.62
CA GLY A 50 8.36 5.19 13.11
C GLY A 50 7.61 4.13 12.31
N VAL A 51 6.27 4.16 12.27
CA VAL A 51 5.49 3.10 11.60
C VAL A 51 5.77 3.04 10.10
N LEU A 52 5.89 4.18 9.43
CA LEU A 52 6.13 4.21 7.99
C LEU A 52 7.53 3.70 7.65
N ASP A 53 8.51 4.00 8.49
CA ASP A 53 9.87 3.48 8.37
C ASP A 53 9.92 1.96 8.56
N HIS A 54 9.15 1.44 9.53
CA HIS A 54 9.05 0.00 9.75
C HIS A 54 8.31 -0.70 8.61
N MET A 55 7.25 -0.08 8.07
CA MET A 55 6.55 -0.61 6.89
C MET A 55 7.47 -0.65 5.67
N MET A 56 8.22 0.42 5.40
CA MET A 56 9.20 0.45 4.32
C MET A 56 10.18 -0.71 4.44
N LYS A 57 10.83 -0.88 5.60
CA LYS A 57 11.76 -1.98 5.86
C LYS A 57 11.15 -3.38 5.70
N LYS A 58 9.85 -3.52 5.96
CA LYS A 58 9.16 -4.79 5.82
C LYS A 58 8.79 -5.11 4.38
N LEU A 59 8.51 -4.07 3.58
CA LEU A 59 8.10 -4.20 2.18
C LEU A 59 9.30 -4.31 1.23
N ASP A 60 10.42 -3.67 1.57
CA ASP A 60 11.71 -3.73 0.88
C ASP A 60 12.37 -5.10 1.14
N ILE A 61 11.94 -6.10 0.36
CA ILE A 61 12.33 -7.51 0.50
C ILE A 61 13.76 -7.69 0.04
N ASN A 62 14.14 -7.00 -1.04
CA ASN A 62 15.48 -7.08 -1.59
C ASN A 62 16.52 -6.23 -0.82
N SER A 63 16.05 -5.37 0.10
CA SER A 63 16.85 -4.49 0.95
C SER A 63 17.70 -3.46 0.19
N ASP A 64 17.21 -2.95 -0.94
CA ASP A 64 17.86 -1.91 -1.74
C ASP A 64 17.51 -0.48 -1.28
N GLY A 65 16.61 -0.36 -0.30
CA GLY A 65 16.15 0.92 0.25
C GLY A 65 15.00 1.56 -0.53
N GLN A 66 14.45 0.86 -1.51
CA GLN A 66 13.37 1.31 -2.39
C GLN A 66 12.28 0.23 -2.47
N LEU A 67 11.15 0.56 -3.09
CA LEU A 67 10.10 -0.41 -3.39
C LEU A 67 9.94 -0.54 -4.89
N ASP A 68 10.18 -1.73 -5.42
CA ASP A 68 9.75 -2.07 -6.77
C ASP A 68 8.23 -2.29 -6.83
N PHE A 69 7.70 -2.55 -8.04
CA PHE A 69 6.27 -2.75 -8.22
C PHE A 69 5.74 -3.99 -7.49
N SER A 70 6.52 -5.06 -7.39
CA SER A 70 6.14 -6.28 -6.67
C SER A 70 6.06 -6.02 -5.16
N GLU A 71 7.02 -5.30 -4.61
CA GLU A 71 7.06 -4.90 -3.20
C GLU A 71 5.92 -3.93 -2.85
N PHE A 72 5.60 -3.01 -3.75
CA PHE A 72 4.40 -2.18 -3.66
C PHE A 72 3.11 -3.01 -3.64
N LEU A 73 2.98 -4.02 -4.51
CA LEU A 73 1.81 -4.89 -4.54
C LEU A 73 1.64 -5.69 -3.25
N ASN A 74 2.71 -6.00 -2.51
CA ASN A 74 2.60 -6.64 -1.19
C ASN A 74 1.85 -5.76 -0.19
N LEU A 75 2.03 -4.43 -0.24
CA LEU A 75 1.25 -3.49 0.58
C LEU A 75 -0.23 -3.54 0.18
N ILE A 76 -0.51 -3.41 -1.11
CA ILE A 76 -1.89 -3.40 -1.63
C ILE A 76 -2.60 -4.72 -1.31
N GLY A 77 -1.93 -5.86 -1.49
CA GLY A 77 -2.43 -7.18 -1.14
C GLY A 77 -2.70 -7.31 0.35
N GLY A 78 -1.80 -6.81 1.21
CA GLY A 78 -1.99 -6.77 2.65
C GLY A 78 -3.24 -5.98 3.07
N LEU A 79 -3.45 -4.81 2.47
CA LEU A 79 -4.64 -4.00 2.72
C LEU A 79 -5.91 -4.69 2.20
N ALA A 80 -5.86 -5.27 1.01
CA ALA A 80 -6.99 -5.99 0.42
C ALA A 80 -7.42 -7.19 1.30
N MET A 81 -6.46 -7.96 1.83
CA MET A 81 -6.75 -9.05 2.77
C MET A 81 -7.39 -8.52 4.07
N ALA A 82 -6.84 -7.45 4.66
CA ALA A 82 -7.41 -6.87 5.88
C ALA A 82 -8.84 -6.32 5.67
N CYS A 83 -9.11 -5.69 4.53
CA CYS A 83 -10.45 -5.25 4.15
C CYS A 83 -11.39 -6.43 3.95
N HIS A 84 -10.96 -7.47 3.23
CA HIS A 84 -11.73 -8.69 3.01
C HIS A 84 -12.14 -9.35 4.33
N ASP A 85 -11.20 -9.50 5.27
CA ASP A 85 -11.47 -10.06 6.59
C ASP A 85 -12.45 -9.20 7.40
N SER A 86 -12.35 -7.87 7.27
CA SER A 86 -13.28 -6.94 7.92
C SER A 86 -14.71 -7.09 7.37
N PHE A 87 -14.86 -7.29 6.06
CA PHE A 87 -16.16 -7.52 5.44
C PHE A 87 -16.78 -8.84 5.90
N LEU A 88 -15.99 -9.92 6.01
CA LEU A 88 -16.49 -11.21 6.50
C LEU A 88 -17.00 -11.12 7.95
N LYS A 89 -16.32 -10.34 8.81
CA LYS A 89 -16.73 -10.13 10.20
C LYS A 89 -17.94 -9.21 10.35
N ALA A 90 -18.19 -8.34 9.37
CA ALA A 90 -19.30 -7.41 9.36
C ALA A 90 -20.63 -8.05 8.92
N VAL A 91 -20.61 -9.28 8.38
CA VAL A 91 -21.84 -10.04 8.08
C VAL A 91 -22.41 -10.55 9.40
N PRO A 92 -23.63 -10.13 9.82
CA PRO A 92 -24.26 -10.69 11.01
C PRO A 92 -24.50 -12.17 10.76
N SER A 93 -24.06 -13.03 11.68
CA SER A 93 -24.43 -14.44 11.70
C SER A 93 -25.95 -14.54 11.56
N GLN A 94 -26.43 -15.00 10.40
CA GLN A 94 -27.83 -15.43 10.28
C GLN A 94 -28.04 -16.50 11.36
N LYS A 95 -28.74 -16.14 12.44
CA LYS A 95 -29.25 -17.11 13.40
C LYS A 95 -30.14 -18.07 12.60
N ARG A 96 -29.63 -19.28 12.34
CA ARG A 96 -30.48 -20.42 11.99
C ARG A 96 -31.36 -20.70 13.21
N THR A 97 -32.60 -20.25 13.13
CA THR A 97 -33.72 -20.82 13.90
C THR A 97 -34.04 -22.20 13.37
#